data_AF-A0A9X1TSS8-F1
#
_entry.id   AF-A0A9X1TSS8-F1
#
_cell.length_a   1.000
_cell.length_b   1.000
_cell.length_c   1.000
_cell.angle_alpha   90.00
_cell.angle_beta   90.00
_cell.angle_gamma   90.00
#
_symmetry.space_group_name_H-M   'P 1'
#
loop_
_entity.id
_entity.type
_entity.pdbx_description
1 polymer ?
#
loop_
_entity_poly.entity_id
_entity_poly.type
_entity_poly.pdbx_seq_one_letter_code
_entity_poly.pdbx_strand_id
1 'polypeptide(L)'
;MKKPINETDQLIVGRHYNVRCAKLKMDWGEALLIPIIGEKHKDPQFSVEYEHYHIDGRFANLGSGYKYTVDRNGKTNGIIIVGKYFETEFIEVVVKRLRCQRLTTGIRPPDHAVKYWTWHDTMVGKSCKGRKCPHLGTLMAEENGVLVCPLHNLHGSIESETIIEIPR
;
A
#
# COMPACT_ATOMS: atom_id res chain seq x y z
N MET A 1 25.08 10.39 -1.13
CA MET A 1 24.60 9.15 -1.80
C MET A 1 23.16 8.87 -1.39
N LYS A 2 22.22 8.74 -2.34
CA LYS A 2 20.87 8.24 -2.03
C LYS A 2 21.01 6.80 -1.55
N LYS A 3 20.52 6.47 -0.35
CA LYS A 3 20.54 5.08 0.14
C LYS A 3 19.66 4.23 -0.79
N PRO A 4 20.10 3.04 -1.22
CA PRO A 4 19.25 2.16 -2.01
C PRO A 4 18.01 1.79 -1.20
N ILE A 5 16.84 1.94 -1.82
CA ILE A 5 15.55 1.56 -1.25
C ILE A 5 15.45 0.04 -1.30
N ASN A 6 14.98 -0.59 -0.21
CA ASN A 6 14.69 -2.00 -0.20
C ASN A 6 13.29 -2.26 -0.77
N GLU A 7 13.15 -2.21 -2.09
CA GLU A 7 11.92 -2.67 -2.76
C GLU A 7 11.99 -4.20 -2.91
N THR A 8 11.52 -4.89 -1.88
CA THR A 8 11.50 -6.36 -1.85
C THR A 8 10.21 -6.87 -1.20
N ASP A 9 9.76 -8.01 -1.69
CA ASP A 9 8.72 -8.85 -1.09
C ASP A 9 9.30 -9.87 -0.08
N GLN A 10 10.63 -10.06 -0.06
CA GLN A 10 11.35 -10.96 0.85
C GLN A 10 11.74 -10.26 2.16
N LEU A 11 10.73 -9.78 2.89
CA LEU A 11 10.94 -9.10 4.17
C LEU A 11 11.00 -10.10 5.33
N ILE A 12 11.72 -9.72 6.39
CA ILE A 12 11.84 -10.48 7.64
C ILE A 12 11.43 -9.56 8.79
N VAL A 13 10.41 -9.99 9.53
CA VAL A 13 9.93 -9.28 10.73
C VAL A 13 11.09 -9.10 11.73
N GLY A 14 11.21 -7.90 12.28
CA GLY A 14 12.28 -7.54 13.21
C GLY A 14 13.52 -6.93 12.56
N ARG A 15 13.74 -7.11 11.26
CA ARG A 15 14.88 -6.52 10.54
C ARG A 15 14.60 -5.07 10.12
N HIS A 16 15.67 -4.31 9.92
CA HIS A 16 15.60 -2.92 9.48
C HIS A 16 15.88 -2.77 7.99
N TYR A 17 15.09 -1.95 7.32
CA TYR A 17 15.16 -1.72 5.87
C TYR A 17 15.13 -0.22 5.58
N ASN A 18 15.67 0.20 4.43
CA ASN A 18 15.50 1.55 3.90
C ASN A 18 14.15 1.63 3.18
N VAL A 19 13.21 2.40 3.74
CA VAL A 19 11.82 2.46 3.33
C VAL A 19 11.47 3.88 2.89
N ARG A 20 10.69 4.01 1.82
CA ARG A 20 10.09 5.29 1.41
C ARG A 20 9.08 5.73 2.46
N CYS A 21 9.16 6.99 2.86
CA CYS A 21 8.21 7.61 3.78
C CYS A 21 7.73 8.93 3.19
N ALA A 22 6.43 9.16 3.22
CA ALA A 22 5.88 10.48 3.02
C ALA A 22 6.17 11.33 4.26
N LYS A 23 6.79 12.49 4.05
CA LYS A 23 6.95 13.52 5.07
C LYS A 23 5.80 14.49 4.96
N LEU A 24 5.02 14.57 6.03
CA LEU A 24 3.86 15.46 6.15
C LEU A 24 4.17 16.55 7.17
N LYS A 25 3.69 17.76 6.91
CA LYS A 25 3.63 18.84 7.89
C LYS A 25 2.23 18.89 8.48
N MET A 26 2.11 18.80 9.80
CA MET A 26 0.87 19.02 10.52
C MET A 26 0.63 20.53 10.65
N ASP A 27 -0.63 20.96 10.73
CA ASP A 27 -0.97 22.38 10.93
C ASP A 27 -0.39 22.94 12.25
N TRP A 28 -0.20 22.11 13.28
CA TRP A 28 0.48 22.47 14.53
C TRP A 28 2.02 22.40 14.47
N GLY A 29 2.60 22.27 13.27
CA GLY A 29 4.04 22.41 13.02
C GLY A 29 4.88 21.14 13.15
N GLU A 30 4.32 20.05 13.69
CA GLU A 30 5.02 18.76 13.75
C GLU A 30 5.17 18.12 12.38
N ALA A 31 6.26 17.38 12.18
CA ALA A 31 6.48 16.59 10.97
C ALA A 31 6.15 15.12 11.23
N LEU A 32 5.22 14.56 10.45
CA LEU A 32 4.87 13.15 10.50
C LEU A 32 5.56 12.40 9.36
N LEU A 33 6.12 11.23 9.66
CA LEU A 33 6.76 10.36 8.68
C LEU A 33 5.97 9.07 8.57
N ILE A 34 5.33 8.85 7.41
CA ILE A 34 4.48 7.69 7.19
C ILE A 34 5.11 6.81 6.11
N PRO A 35 5.37 5.51 6.38
CA PRO A 35 5.86 4.59 5.37
C PRO A 35 4.87 4.46 4.22
N ILE A 36 5.37 4.48 2.99
CA ILE A 36 4.54 4.40 1.77
C ILE A 36 5.02 3.26 0.87
N ILE A 37 4.09 2.74 0.06
CA ILE A 37 4.33 1.67 -0.91
C ILE A 37 3.75 2.04 -2.27
N GLY A 38 4.40 1.55 -3.33
CA GLY A 38 4.02 1.83 -4.70
C GLY A 38 4.38 3.25 -5.15
N GLU A 39 3.99 3.56 -6.37
CA GLU A 39 4.15 4.89 -6.95
C GLU A 39 2.96 5.79 -6.65
N LYS A 40 3.18 7.10 -6.75
CA LYS A 40 2.11 8.10 -6.68
C LYS A 40 1.11 7.86 -7.80
N HIS A 41 -0.18 7.81 -7.49
CA HIS A 41 -1.21 7.59 -8.49
C HIS A 41 -2.56 8.18 -8.08
N LYS A 42 -3.55 8.00 -8.96
CA LYS A 42 -4.98 8.27 -8.75
C LYS A 42 -5.74 6.98 -8.99
N ASP A 43 -6.91 6.84 -8.37
CA ASP A 43 -7.80 5.69 -8.58
C ASP A 43 -9.20 6.16 -9.01
N PRO A 44 -9.34 6.67 -10.26
CA PRO A 44 -10.62 7.19 -10.74
C PRO A 44 -11.72 6.11 -10.77
N GLN A 45 -11.37 4.83 -10.91
CA GLN A 45 -12.32 3.72 -10.81
C GLN A 45 -13.03 3.65 -9.44
N PHE A 46 -12.42 4.22 -8.39
CA PHE A 46 -12.99 4.33 -7.05
C PHE A 46 -13.41 5.76 -6.71
N SER A 47 -13.45 6.65 -7.71
CA SER A 47 -13.74 8.09 -7.55
C SER A 47 -12.70 8.83 -6.68
N VAL A 48 -11.44 8.37 -6.69
CA VAL A 48 -10.31 9.01 -6.01
C VAL A 48 -9.48 9.78 -7.02
N GLU A 49 -9.83 11.05 -7.21
CA GLU A 49 -9.29 11.93 -8.27
C GLU A 49 -8.00 12.67 -7.89
N TYR A 50 -7.60 12.60 -6.63
CA TYR A 50 -6.41 13.25 -6.11
C TYR A 50 -5.22 12.29 -6.10
N GLU A 51 -4.03 12.83 -6.39
CA GLU A 51 -2.79 12.07 -6.31
C GLU A 51 -2.55 11.63 -4.87
N HIS A 52 -2.20 10.37 -4.68
CA HIS A 52 -1.93 9.82 -3.37
C HIS A 52 -0.90 8.69 -3.40
N TYR A 53 -0.41 8.36 -2.21
CA TYR A 53 0.34 7.13 -1.92
C TYR A 53 -0.45 6.22 -0.99
N HIS A 54 -0.21 4.92 -1.11
CA HIS A 54 -0.69 3.93 -0.15
C HIS A 54 0.30 3.79 0.99
N ILE A 55 -0.22 3.49 2.18
CA ILE A 55 0.59 3.30 3.39
C ILE A 55 1.20 1.90 3.38
N ASP A 56 2.50 1.81 3.68
CA ASP A 56 3.16 0.52 3.90
C ASP A 56 2.99 0.06 5.36
N GLY A 57 1.94 -0.72 5.59
CA GLY A 57 1.62 -1.27 6.90
C GLY A 57 2.64 -2.26 7.44
N ARG A 58 3.60 -2.74 6.63
CA ARG A 58 4.71 -3.57 7.13
C ARG A 58 5.65 -2.78 8.03
N PHE A 59 5.69 -1.46 7.88
CA PHE A 59 6.58 -0.56 8.63
C PHE A 59 5.84 0.49 9.46
N ALA A 60 4.55 0.71 9.19
CA ALA A 60 3.76 1.67 9.94
C ALA A 60 3.58 1.21 11.39
N ASN A 61 3.95 2.08 12.33
CA ASN A 61 3.66 1.96 13.76
C ASN A 61 2.87 3.19 14.20
N LEU A 62 1.67 3.35 13.63
CA LEU A 62 0.80 4.48 13.89
C LEU A 62 -0.19 4.05 14.97
N GLY A 63 -0.11 4.68 16.14
CA GLY A 63 -0.98 4.38 17.28
C GLY A 63 -2.45 4.66 17.00
N SER A 64 -3.33 4.13 17.86
CA SER A 64 -4.75 4.47 17.88
C SER A 64 -4.93 5.97 18.12
N GLY A 65 -5.43 6.71 17.14
CA GLY A 65 -5.69 8.16 17.25
C GLY A 65 -5.34 8.97 16.01
N TYR A 66 -4.46 8.45 15.14
CA TYR A 66 -4.16 9.11 13.86
C TYR A 66 -5.08 8.58 12.74
N LYS A 67 -5.44 9.45 11.77
CA LYS A 67 -6.24 9.09 10.58
C LYS A 67 -5.64 8.01 9.66
N TYR A 68 -4.46 7.52 10.01
CA TYR A 68 -3.62 6.60 9.26
C TYR A 68 -3.41 5.28 10.00
N THR A 69 -4.41 4.85 10.80
CA THR A 69 -4.33 3.60 11.55
C THR A 69 -4.13 2.40 10.63
N VAL A 70 -3.29 1.46 11.06
CA VAL A 70 -3.10 0.16 10.43
C VAL A 70 -3.59 -0.91 11.40
N ASP A 71 -4.24 -1.95 10.89
CA ASP A 71 -4.69 -3.05 11.74
C ASP A 71 -3.52 -3.99 12.13
N ARG A 72 -3.83 -5.07 12.86
CA ARG A 72 -2.84 -6.07 13.28
C ARG A 72 -2.08 -6.73 12.12
N ASN A 73 -2.69 -6.76 10.93
CA ASN A 73 -2.15 -7.33 9.70
C ASN A 73 -1.56 -6.23 8.78
N GLY A 74 -1.39 -5.00 9.27
CA GLY A 74 -0.83 -3.92 8.48
C GLY A 74 -1.77 -3.44 7.37
N LYS A 75 -3.05 -3.79 7.41
CA LYS A 75 -4.00 -3.35 6.40
C LYS A 75 -4.61 -2.00 6.81
N THR A 76 -4.86 -1.12 5.85
CA THR A 76 -5.48 0.20 6.06
C THR A 76 -6.12 0.74 4.80
N ASN A 77 -7.22 1.49 4.95
CA ASN A 77 -7.83 2.25 3.85
C ASN A 77 -7.35 3.71 3.85
N GLY A 78 -6.43 4.05 4.77
CA GLY A 78 -5.80 5.36 4.82
C GLY A 78 -4.83 5.53 3.65
N ILE A 79 -4.92 6.67 2.99
CA ILE A 79 -4.04 7.08 1.91
C ILE A 79 -3.39 8.43 2.24
N ILE A 80 -2.23 8.66 1.65
CA ILE A 80 -1.48 9.91 1.81
C ILE A 80 -1.73 10.78 0.58
N ILE A 81 -2.60 11.78 0.72
CA ILE A 81 -2.90 12.73 -0.35
C ILE A 81 -1.70 13.64 -0.57
N VAL A 82 -1.33 13.83 -1.84
CA VAL A 82 -0.28 14.76 -2.26
C VAL A 82 -0.89 16.15 -2.39
N GLY A 83 -0.43 17.06 -1.53
CA GLY A 83 -0.96 18.41 -1.37
C GLY A 83 -1.41 18.67 0.07
N LYS A 84 -2.19 19.73 0.28
CA LYS A 84 -2.83 20.03 1.56
C LYS A 84 -4.18 19.33 1.65
N TYR A 85 -4.41 18.59 2.73
CA TYR A 85 -5.68 17.91 3.01
C TYR A 85 -5.97 17.88 4.52
N PHE A 86 -7.04 18.56 4.92
CA PHE A 86 -7.32 18.88 6.33
C PHE A 86 -6.06 19.44 7.02
N GLU A 87 -5.67 18.83 8.14
CA GLU A 87 -4.59 19.24 9.04
C GLU A 87 -3.19 18.81 8.57
N THR A 88 -3.05 18.26 7.36
CA THR A 88 -1.78 17.73 6.86
C THR A 88 -1.44 18.26 5.47
N GLU A 89 -0.18 18.60 5.26
CA GLU A 89 0.40 18.97 3.97
C GLU A 89 1.53 18.00 3.61
N PHE A 90 1.44 17.38 2.44
CA PHE A 90 2.54 16.58 1.90
C PHE A 90 3.71 17.47 1.48
N ILE A 91 4.92 17.13 1.94
CA ILE A 91 6.14 17.88 1.64
C ILE A 91 6.98 17.16 0.59
N GLU A 92 7.39 15.92 0.88
CA GLU A 92 8.31 15.16 0.03
C GLU A 92 8.31 13.66 0.40
N VAL A 93 8.90 12.84 -0.47
CA VAL A 93 9.27 11.46 -0.13
C VAL A 93 10.70 11.43 0.38
N VAL A 94 10.89 10.91 1.60
CA VAL A 94 12.21 10.68 2.21
C VAL A 94 12.45 9.19 2.40
N VAL A 95 13.72 8.81 2.55
CA VAL A 95 14.09 7.43 2.91
C VAL A 95 14.45 7.36 4.40
N LYS A 96 13.82 6.43 5.12
CA LYS A 96 14.10 6.19 6.55
C LYS A 96 14.43 4.72 6.79
N ARG A 97 15.27 4.47 7.78
CA ARG A 97 15.60 3.11 8.22
C ARG A 97 14.57 2.67 9.24
N LEU A 98 13.66 1.78 8.85
CA LEU A 98 12.54 1.33 9.69
C LEU A 98 12.58 -0.17 9.92
N ARG A 99 12.11 -0.59 11.10
CA ARG A 99 11.97 -2.00 11.47
C ARG A 99 10.70 -2.56 10.85
N CYS A 100 10.81 -3.65 10.08
CA CYS A 100 9.68 -4.42 9.58
C CYS A 100 8.92 -5.02 10.77
N GLN A 101 7.66 -4.64 10.92
CA GLN A 101 6.75 -5.07 11.98
C GLN A 101 5.92 -6.28 11.54
N ARG A 102 5.61 -6.38 10.23
CA ARG A 102 4.65 -7.34 9.66
C ARG A 102 5.10 -7.74 8.25
N LEU A 103 4.64 -8.88 7.76
CA LEU A 103 4.88 -9.32 6.38
C LEU A 103 3.77 -8.88 5.42
N THR A 104 2.61 -8.50 5.95
CA THR A 104 1.41 -8.15 5.19
C THR A 104 1.15 -6.64 5.21
N THR A 105 0.55 -6.13 4.13
CA THR A 105 0.12 -4.73 3.94
C THR A 105 -0.98 -4.64 2.89
N GLY A 106 -1.58 -3.46 2.78
CA GLY A 106 -2.50 -3.07 1.71
C GLY A 106 -3.85 -2.64 2.24
N ILE A 107 -4.81 -2.46 1.35
CA ILE A 107 -6.15 -2.04 1.75
C ILE A 107 -6.90 -3.15 2.50
N ARG A 108 -7.89 -2.73 3.29
CA ARG A 108 -8.97 -3.60 3.77
C ARG A 108 -10.08 -3.54 2.72
N PRO A 109 -10.29 -4.60 1.93
CA PRO A 109 -11.35 -4.61 0.94
C PRO A 109 -12.68 -4.21 1.58
N PRO A 110 -13.42 -3.26 0.98
CA PRO A 110 -14.71 -2.85 1.52
C PRO A 110 -15.78 -3.92 1.27
N ASP A 111 -16.39 -4.47 2.33
CA ASP A 111 -17.36 -5.58 2.23
C ASP A 111 -18.53 -5.30 1.27
N HIS A 112 -19.05 -4.06 1.25
CA HIS A 112 -20.27 -3.71 0.51
C HIS A 112 -20.06 -2.66 -0.59
N ALA A 113 -18.83 -2.42 -1.05
CA ALA A 113 -18.60 -1.43 -2.11
C ALA A 113 -18.69 -2.05 -3.50
N VAL A 114 -19.88 -1.98 -4.10
CA VAL A 114 -20.17 -2.49 -5.46
C VAL A 114 -19.13 -2.03 -6.49
N LYS A 115 -18.79 -0.73 -6.52
CA LYS A 115 -17.80 -0.19 -7.48
C LYS A 115 -16.43 -0.89 -7.38
N TYR A 116 -15.96 -1.13 -6.15
CA TYR A 116 -14.68 -1.78 -5.92
C TYR A 116 -14.71 -3.22 -6.42
N TRP A 117 -15.75 -3.98 -6.07
CA TRP A 117 -15.87 -5.38 -6.46
C TRP A 117 -16.15 -5.56 -7.95
N THR A 118 -16.95 -4.70 -8.57
CA THR A 118 -17.14 -4.69 -10.03
C THR A 118 -15.81 -4.43 -10.74
N TRP A 119 -15.01 -3.46 -10.29
CA TRP A 119 -13.68 -3.23 -10.84
C TRP A 119 -12.76 -4.45 -10.62
N HIS A 120 -12.79 -5.04 -9.42
CA HIS A 120 -12.00 -6.22 -9.07
C HIS A 120 -12.31 -7.39 -10.02
N ASP A 121 -13.59 -7.61 -10.34
CA ASP A 121 -14.03 -8.65 -11.29
C ASP A 121 -13.46 -8.44 -12.69
N THR A 122 -13.34 -7.18 -13.15
CA THR A 122 -12.71 -6.88 -14.44
C THR A 122 -11.22 -7.21 -14.50
N MET A 123 -10.58 -7.49 -13.36
CA MET A 123 -9.15 -7.83 -13.29
C MET A 123 -8.91 -9.34 -13.35
N VAL A 124 -9.91 -10.18 -13.06
CA VAL A 124 -9.78 -11.64 -13.08
C VAL A 124 -9.33 -12.12 -14.45
N GLY A 125 -8.38 -13.05 -14.48
CA GLY A 125 -7.76 -13.60 -15.70
C GLY A 125 -6.65 -12.73 -16.31
N LYS A 126 -6.47 -11.47 -15.88
CA LYS A 126 -5.35 -10.65 -16.35
C LYS A 126 -4.02 -11.19 -15.83
N SER A 127 -2.97 -11.06 -16.64
CA SER A 127 -1.63 -11.52 -16.26
C SER A 127 -1.04 -10.67 -15.14
N CYS A 128 -0.45 -11.34 -14.15
CA CYS A 128 0.42 -10.75 -13.14
C CYS A 128 1.87 -11.26 -13.23
N LYS A 129 2.32 -11.60 -14.46
CA LYS A 129 3.64 -12.16 -14.76
C LYS A 129 4.78 -11.37 -14.13
N GLY A 130 5.74 -12.09 -13.56
CA GLY A 130 6.84 -11.50 -12.79
C GLY A 130 6.36 -10.89 -11.47
N ARG A 131 5.25 -11.42 -10.94
CA ARG A 131 4.61 -10.99 -9.68
C ARG A 131 4.21 -9.51 -9.70
N LYS A 132 3.84 -8.95 -10.85
CA LYS A 132 3.45 -7.54 -10.99
C LYS A 132 1.95 -7.43 -11.15
N CYS A 133 1.32 -6.59 -10.33
CA CYS A 133 -0.10 -6.32 -10.42
C CYS A 133 -0.45 -5.69 -11.79
N PRO A 134 -1.48 -6.19 -12.51
CA PRO A 134 -1.88 -5.64 -13.81
C PRO A 134 -2.45 -4.22 -13.75
N HIS A 135 -2.78 -3.72 -12.55
CA HIS A 135 -3.30 -2.38 -12.38
C HIS A 135 -2.19 -1.31 -12.51
N LEU A 136 -1.20 -1.34 -11.61
CA LEU A 136 -0.15 -0.32 -11.51
C LEU A 136 1.27 -0.89 -11.60
N GLY A 137 1.42 -2.15 -12.01
CA GLY A 137 2.73 -2.81 -12.12
C GLY A 137 3.45 -3.04 -10.79
N THR A 138 2.78 -2.78 -9.66
CA THR A 138 3.36 -2.91 -8.32
C THR A 138 3.65 -4.38 -8.00
N LEU A 139 4.81 -4.64 -7.41
CA LEU A 139 5.19 -5.99 -6.97
C LEU A 139 4.18 -6.52 -5.95
N MET A 140 3.65 -7.70 -6.22
CA MET A 140 2.72 -8.42 -5.36
C MET A 140 3.51 -9.20 -4.31
N ALA A 141 2.95 -9.28 -3.09
CA ALA A 141 3.54 -10.05 -1.99
C ALA A 141 2.91 -11.44 -1.96
N GLU A 142 3.67 -12.45 -1.54
CA GLU A 142 3.10 -13.77 -1.28
C GLU A 142 2.44 -13.80 0.10
N GLU A 143 1.20 -14.26 0.14
CA GLU A 143 0.41 -14.40 1.36
C GLU A 143 -0.44 -15.67 1.23
N ASN A 144 -0.27 -16.65 2.11
CA ASN A 144 -1.04 -17.89 2.15
C ASN A 144 -1.12 -18.65 0.81
N GLY A 145 0.00 -18.74 0.07
CA GLY A 145 0.07 -19.49 -1.19
C GLY A 145 -0.53 -18.77 -2.41
N VAL A 146 -0.84 -17.48 -2.28
CA VAL A 146 -1.26 -16.62 -3.41
C VAL A 146 -0.45 -15.34 -3.45
N LEU A 147 -0.39 -14.70 -4.62
CA LEU A 147 0.14 -13.36 -4.79
C LEU A 147 -0.94 -12.36 -4.41
N VAL A 148 -0.63 -11.36 -3.60
CA VAL A 148 -1.57 -10.31 -3.18
C VAL A 148 -0.99 -8.95 -3.55
N CYS A 149 -1.76 -8.16 -4.30
CA CYS A 149 -1.41 -6.79 -4.60
C CYS A 149 -1.49 -5.94 -3.32
N PRO A 150 -0.41 -5.27 -2.92
CA PRO A 150 -0.39 -4.51 -1.68
C PRO A 150 -1.06 -3.14 -1.78
N LEU A 151 -1.64 -2.78 -2.93
CA LEU A 151 -2.37 -1.52 -3.12
C LEU A 151 -3.87 -1.76 -3.10
N HIS A 152 -4.35 -2.66 -3.95
CA HIS A 152 -5.79 -2.83 -4.21
C HIS A 152 -6.26 -4.27 -4.05
N ASN A 153 -5.49 -5.08 -3.31
CA ASN A 153 -5.88 -6.42 -2.85
C ASN A 153 -6.38 -7.38 -3.94
N LEU A 154 -5.88 -7.22 -5.18
CA LEU A 154 -6.02 -8.22 -6.24
C LEU A 154 -5.20 -9.46 -5.89
N HIS A 155 -5.77 -10.64 -6.10
CA HIS A 155 -5.10 -11.91 -5.83
C HIS A 155 -4.68 -12.58 -7.14
N GLY A 156 -3.47 -13.12 -7.19
CA GLY A 156 -2.95 -13.86 -8.32
C GLY A 156 -2.50 -15.27 -7.91
N SER A 157 -2.65 -16.21 -8.83
CA SER A 157 -2.06 -17.54 -8.71
C SER A 157 -0.54 -17.45 -8.83
N ILE A 158 0.19 -18.12 -7.93
CA ILE A 158 1.65 -18.24 -8.02
C ILE A 158 2.05 -19.07 -9.26
N GLU A 159 1.27 -20.10 -9.58
CA GLU A 159 1.59 -21.06 -10.64
C GLU A 159 1.30 -20.50 -12.03
N SER A 160 0.11 -19.93 -12.23
CA SER A 160 -0.32 -19.45 -13.55
C SER A 160 0.00 -17.98 -13.79
N GLU A 161 0.42 -17.23 -12.75
CA GLU A 161 0.66 -15.78 -12.80
C GLU A 161 -0.50 -15.01 -13.46
N THR A 162 -1.72 -15.35 -13.06
CA THR A 162 -2.96 -14.68 -13.45
C THR A 162 -3.76 -14.28 -12.23
N ILE A 163 -4.50 -13.18 -12.34
CA ILE A 163 -5.45 -12.76 -11.29
C ILE A 163 -6.57 -13.80 -11.18
N ILE A 164 -6.87 -14.19 -9.94
CA ILE A 164 -7.88 -15.20 -9.60
C ILE A 164 -9.07 -14.55 -8.89
N GLU A 165 -10.21 -15.24 -8.97
CA GLU A 165 -11.37 -14.92 -8.15
C GLU A 165 -11.09 -15.27 -6.67
N ILE A 166 -11.71 -14.53 -5.75
CA ILE A 166 -11.61 -14.77 -4.31
C ILE A 166 -13.00 -14.87 -3.69
N PRO A 167 -13.18 -15.71 -2.65
CA PRO A 167 -14.38 -15.68 -1.83
C PRO A 167 -14.61 -14.29 -1.22
N ARG A 168 -15.87 -13.84 -1.19
CA ARG A 168 -16.32 -12.57 -0.61
C ARG A 168 -17.24 -12.82 0.57
#